data_AF-A0A383ARF0-F1
#
_entry.id   AF-A0A383ARF0-F1
#
_cell.length_a   1.000
_cell.length_b   1.000
_cell.length_c   1.000
_cell.angle_alpha   90.00
_cell.angle_beta   90.00
_cell.angle_gamma   90.00
#
_symmetry.space_group_name_H-M   'P 1'
#
loop_
_entity.id
_entity.type
_entity.pdbx_description
1 polymer ?
#
loop_
_entity_poly.entity_id
_entity_poly.type
_entity_poly.pdbx_seq_one_letter_code
_entity_poly.pdbx_strand_id
1 'polypeptide(L)'
;SETALIEFYNQPVNYQKLVNGQLGGNLLAKHTYLSRRDGFESWLDAIIESAELMLEKSSKLSKDQIVEIMNDFKIYFSNTRNIVRLFEGSDASKLDEDKYIQLKYDIPGWADNRERSNLIAYNRNHGQFSVHYSDDQIRNIKTISSYSASERSVKIEYLLKGKSRDFWGTVSPAKP
;
A
#
# COMPACT_ATOMS: atom_id res chain seq x y z
N SER A 1 -21.03 3.91 29.30
CA SER A 1 -20.43 5.18 29.76
C SER A 1 -18.92 5.09 29.65
N GLU A 2 -18.22 6.21 29.65
CA GLU A 2 -16.74 6.24 29.66
C GLU A 2 -16.17 5.47 30.87
N THR A 3 -16.77 5.65 32.05
CA THR A 3 -16.41 4.92 33.28
C THR A 3 -16.47 3.40 33.12
N ALA A 4 -17.52 2.87 32.49
CA ALA A 4 -17.67 1.43 32.27
C ALA A 4 -16.62 0.87 31.29
N LEU A 5 -16.16 1.66 30.32
CA LEU A 5 -15.09 1.27 29.42
C LEU A 5 -13.74 1.24 30.14
N ILE A 6 -13.48 2.24 31.00
CA ILE A 6 -12.26 2.28 31.82
C ILE A 6 -12.22 1.08 32.76
N GLU A 7 -13.31 0.80 33.49
CA GLU A 7 -13.40 -0.36 34.37
C GLU A 7 -13.20 -1.69 33.62
N PHE A 8 -13.81 -1.82 32.44
CA PHE A 8 -13.66 -3.01 31.60
C PHE A 8 -12.22 -3.23 31.15
N TYR A 9 -11.53 -2.17 30.69
CA TYR A 9 -10.15 -2.27 30.19
C TYR A 9 -9.09 -2.19 31.29
N ASN A 10 -9.41 -1.78 32.52
CA ASN A 10 -8.51 -1.89 33.67
C ASN A 10 -8.23 -3.35 34.06
N GLN A 11 -9.08 -4.29 33.64
CA GLN A 11 -8.80 -5.72 33.79
C GLN A 11 -7.67 -6.14 32.83
N PRO A 12 -6.55 -6.69 33.32
CA PRO A 12 -5.37 -6.99 32.48
C PRO A 12 -5.68 -7.87 31.26
N VAL A 13 -6.60 -8.83 31.41
CA VAL A 13 -7.04 -9.71 30.32
C VAL A 13 -7.76 -8.96 29.20
N ASN A 14 -8.57 -7.95 29.53
CA ASN A 14 -9.32 -7.17 28.56
C ASN A 14 -8.42 -6.13 27.89
N TYR A 15 -7.50 -5.53 28.65
CA TYR A 15 -6.45 -4.69 28.08
C TYR A 15 -5.61 -5.45 27.05
N GLN A 16 -5.14 -6.65 27.41
CA GLN A 16 -4.38 -7.50 26.49
C GLN A 16 -5.17 -7.85 25.23
N LYS A 17 -6.47 -8.16 25.35
CA LYS A 17 -7.35 -8.36 24.18
C LYS A 17 -7.46 -7.10 23.31
N LEU A 18 -7.52 -5.90 23.89
CA LEU A 18 -7.51 -4.64 23.13
C LEU A 18 -6.18 -4.45 22.38
N VAL A 19 -5.05 -4.66 23.05
CA VAL A 19 -3.69 -4.52 22.48
C VAL A 19 -3.47 -5.52 21.34
N ASN A 20 -3.93 -6.76 21.49
CA ASN A 20 -3.77 -7.82 20.50
C ASN A 20 -4.80 -7.78 19.35
N GLY A 21 -5.64 -6.74 19.30
CA GLY A 21 -6.67 -6.57 18.28
C GLY A 21 -7.74 -7.65 18.33
N GLN A 22 -8.15 -8.08 19.53
CA GLN A 22 -9.21 -9.07 19.75
C GLN A 22 -10.52 -8.42 20.22
N LEU A 23 -10.51 -7.13 20.56
CA LEU A 23 -11.68 -6.37 21.02
C LEU A 23 -11.64 -4.93 20.51
N GLY A 24 -12.82 -4.29 20.50
CA GLY A 24 -12.99 -2.88 20.17
C GLY A 24 -12.61 -2.52 18.73
N GLY A 25 -12.28 -1.25 18.49
CA GLY A 25 -11.85 -0.77 17.17
C GLY A 25 -10.56 -1.42 16.65
N ASN A 26 -9.74 -1.97 17.55
CA ASN A 26 -8.50 -2.66 17.18
C ASN A 26 -8.75 -4.03 16.52
N LEU A 27 -9.92 -4.64 16.72
CA LEU A 27 -10.31 -5.86 16.03
C LEU A 27 -10.54 -5.62 14.54
N LEU A 28 -11.35 -4.60 14.20
CA LEU A 28 -11.55 -4.17 12.81
C LEU A 28 -10.21 -3.80 12.17
N ALA A 29 -9.34 -3.19 12.96
CA ALA A 29 -8.04 -2.78 12.49
C ALA A 29 -7.15 -3.93 12.06
N LYS A 30 -7.06 -4.93 12.94
CA LYS A 30 -6.35 -6.16 12.67
C LYS A 30 -6.84 -6.85 11.40
N HIS A 31 -8.15 -7.00 11.25
CA HIS A 31 -8.71 -7.69 10.08
C HIS A 31 -8.55 -6.90 8.79
N THR A 32 -8.61 -5.56 8.84
CA THR A 32 -8.31 -4.70 7.68
C THR A 32 -6.86 -4.86 7.23
N TYR A 33 -5.92 -4.87 8.18
CA TYR A 33 -4.52 -5.16 7.90
C TYR A 33 -4.34 -6.55 7.29
N LEU A 34 -4.91 -7.60 7.92
CA LEU A 34 -4.79 -8.97 7.43
C LEU A 34 -5.36 -9.12 6.02
N SER A 35 -6.52 -8.51 5.74
CA SER A 35 -7.11 -8.50 4.40
C SER A 35 -6.20 -7.82 3.37
N ARG A 36 -5.57 -6.70 3.73
CA ARG A 36 -4.61 -6.01 2.86
C ARG A 36 -3.29 -6.75 2.71
N ARG A 37 -2.86 -7.52 3.70
CA ARG A 37 -1.61 -8.28 3.66
C ARG A 37 -1.78 -9.56 2.86
N ASP A 38 -2.78 -10.35 3.23
CA ASP A 38 -2.98 -11.70 2.71
C ASP A 38 -3.77 -11.69 1.40
N GLY A 39 -4.60 -10.66 1.18
CA GLY A 39 -5.43 -10.51 -0.01
C GLY A 39 -4.89 -9.53 -1.06
N PHE A 40 -3.73 -8.90 -0.85
CA PHE A 40 -3.24 -7.83 -1.73
C PHE A 40 -3.22 -8.26 -3.21
N GLU A 41 -2.52 -9.35 -3.51
CA GLU A 41 -2.32 -9.83 -4.87
C GLU A 41 -3.65 -10.23 -5.52
N SER A 42 -4.49 -10.98 -4.80
CA SER A 42 -5.82 -11.38 -5.30
C SER A 42 -6.74 -10.17 -5.58
N TRP A 43 -6.70 -9.14 -4.74
CA TRP A 43 -7.46 -7.92 -4.98
C TRP A 43 -6.90 -7.11 -6.14
N LEU A 44 -5.57 -7.02 -6.25
CA LEU A 44 -4.93 -6.33 -7.36
C LEU A 44 -5.28 -7.01 -8.69
N ASP A 45 -5.19 -8.33 -8.76
CA ASP A 45 -5.55 -9.11 -9.95
C ASP A 45 -7.02 -8.90 -10.33
N ALA A 46 -7.95 -9.04 -9.38
CA ALA A 46 -9.37 -8.83 -9.64
C ALA A 46 -9.69 -7.42 -10.15
N ILE A 47 -9.02 -6.39 -9.62
CA ILE A 47 -9.19 -5.00 -10.06
C ILE A 47 -8.63 -4.81 -11.47
N ILE A 48 -7.45 -5.38 -11.76
CA ILE A 48 -6.80 -5.29 -13.07
C ILE A 48 -7.64 -5.98 -14.14
N GLU A 49 -8.11 -7.21 -13.89
CA GLU A 49 -9.00 -7.94 -14.80
C GLU A 49 -10.30 -7.17 -15.06
N SER A 50 -10.89 -6.59 -14.01
CA SER A 50 -12.10 -5.77 -14.14
C SER A 50 -11.85 -4.52 -15.00
N ALA A 51 -10.73 -3.84 -14.79
CA ALA A 51 -10.34 -2.65 -15.54
C ALA A 51 -10.06 -2.98 -17.01
N GLU A 52 -9.40 -4.11 -17.29
CA GLU A 52 -9.17 -4.63 -18.65
C GLU A 52 -10.50 -4.82 -19.38
N LEU A 53 -11.46 -5.54 -18.77
CA LEU A 53 -12.79 -5.76 -19.35
C LEU A 53 -13.57 -4.45 -19.59
N MET A 54 -13.41 -3.46 -18.72
CA MET A 54 -14.03 -2.15 -18.91
C MET A 54 -13.41 -1.41 -20.08
N LEU A 55 -12.07 -1.44 -20.22
CA LEU A 55 -11.36 -0.76 -21.31
C LEU A 55 -11.60 -1.42 -22.66
N GLU A 56 -11.67 -2.76 -22.71
CA GLU A 56 -12.00 -3.50 -23.93
C GLU A 56 -13.38 -3.10 -24.49
N LYS A 57 -14.33 -2.77 -23.59
CA LYS A 57 -15.70 -2.39 -23.97
C LYS A 57 -15.88 -0.91 -24.28
N SER A 58 -15.06 -0.03 -23.71
CA SER A 58 -15.32 1.41 -23.67
C SER A 58 -14.27 2.28 -24.35
N SER A 59 -13.11 1.73 -24.67
CA SER A 59 -11.99 2.49 -25.23
C SER A 59 -11.75 2.18 -26.71
N LYS A 60 -11.02 3.08 -27.39
CA LYS A 60 -10.50 2.86 -28.75
C LYS A 60 -9.09 2.25 -28.74
N LEU A 61 -8.61 1.78 -27.59
CA LEU A 61 -7.29 1.20 -27.44
C LEU A 61 -7.24 -0.18 -28.08
N SER A 62 -6.08 -0.57 -28.60
CA SER A 62 -5.86 -1.96 -28.97
C SER A 62 -5.74 -2.84 -27.72
N LYS A 63 -6.00 -4.14 -27.88
CA LYS A 63 -5.84 -5.13 -26.79
C LYS A 63 -4.43 -5.08 -26.19
N ASP A 64 -3.40 -5.02 -27.04
CA ASP A 64 -2.01 -4.94 -26.60
C ASP A 64 -1.73 -3.69 -25.77
N GLN A 65 -2.34 -2.54 -26.11
CA GLN A 65 -2.21 -1.32 -25.32
C GLN A 65 -2.88 -1.45 -23.95
N ILE A 66 -4.04 -2.10 -23.88
CA ILE A 66 -4.75 -2.33 -22.61
C ILE A 66 -3.91 -3.22 -21.70
N VAL A 67 -3.45 -4.37 -22.22
CA VAL A 67 -2.57 -5.31 -21.49
C VAL A 67 -1.32 -4.59 -20.97
N GLU A 68 -0.73 -3.73 -21.79
CA GLU A 68 0.45 -2.98 -21.40
C GLU A 68 0.19 -1.99 -20.25
N ILE A 69 -0.89 -1.20 -20.34
CA ILE A 69 -1.29 -0.27 -19.28
C ILE A 69 -1.58 -1.02 -17.98
N MET A 70 -2.32 -2.14 -18.07
CA MET A 70 -2.64 -2.98 -16.93
C MET A 70 -1.39 -3.56 -16.26
N ASN A 71 -0.42 -4.01 -17.07
CA ASN A 71 0.84 -4.52 -16.55
C ASN A 71 1.64 -3.42 -15.83
N ASP A 72 1.71 -2.21 -16.37
CA ASP A 72 2.35 -1.09 -15.70
C ASP A 72 1.65 -0.77 -14.35
N PHE A 73 0.32 -0.78 -14.29
CA PHE A 73 -0.42 -0.59 -13.03
C PHE A 73 -0.08 -1.68 -12.01
N LYS A 74 -0.03 -2.94 -12.45
CA LYS A 74 0.35 -4.07 -11.58
C LYS A 74 1.76 -3.87 -11.05
N ILE A 75 2.74 -3.55 -11.90
CA ILE A 75 4.11 -3.26 -11.48
C ILE A 75 4.13 -2.11 -10.48
N TYR A 76 3.48 -0.99 -10.77
CA TYR A 76 3.45 0.18 -9.90
C TYR A 76 2.88 -0.15 -8.52
N PHE A 77 1.70 -0.77 -8.45
CA PHE A 77 1.05 -1.04 -7.16
C PHE A 77 1.75 -2.15 -6.36
N SER A 78 2.24 -3.21 -7.00
CA SER A 78 3.04 -4.24 -6.31
C SER A 78 4.35 -3.70 -5.73
N ASN A 79 4.86 -2.58 -6.24
CA ASN A 79 6.08 -1.95 -5.73
C ASN A 79 5.83 -0.84 -4.70
N THR A 80 4.63 -0.26 -4.67
CA THR A 80 4.36 0.93 -3.86
C THR A 80 3.26 0.76 -2.81
N ARG A 81 2.44 -0.30 -2.91
CA ARG A 81 1.29 -0.55 -2.05
C ARG A 81 1.24 -1.97 -1.45
N ASN A 82 2.13 -2.88 -1.88
CA ASN A 82 2.23 -4.20 -1.28
C ASN A 82 2.88 -4.08 0.12
N ILE A 83 2.05 -4.18 1.16
CA ILE A 83 2.47 -4.04 2.54
C ILE A 83 3.36 -5.18 3.03
N VAL A 84 3.24 -6.37 2.45
CA VAL A 84 4.04 -7.55 2.82
C VAL A 84 5.52 -7.22 2.64
N ARG A 85 5.85 -6.57 1.53
CA ARG A 85 7.21 -6.19 1.15
C ARG A 85 7.89 -5.24 2.13
N LEU A 86 7.13 -4.44 2.88
CA LEU A 86 7.69 -3.55 3.91
C LEU A 86 8.20 -4.33 5.13
N PHE A 87 7.78 -5.59 5.28
CA PHE A 87 8.07 -6.46 6.40
C PHE A 87 8.69 -7.80 5.96
N GLU A 88 9.03 -7.94 4.68
CA GLU A 88 9.70 -9.11 4.11
C GLU A 88 11.18 -9.10 4.45
N GLY A 89 11.62 -10.09 5.21
CA GLY A 89 12.94 -10.09 5.83
C GLY A 89 12.96 -9.12 7.01
N SER A 90 13.51 -9.55 8.13
CA SER A 90 13.59 -8.77 9.38
C SER A 90 14.41 -7.47 9.29
N ASP A 91 14.82 -7.07 8.08
CA ASP A 91 15.79 -6.02 7.86
C ASP A 91 15.21 -4.92 6.96
N ALA A 92 14.59 -3.94 7.61
CA ALA A 92 14.07 -2.74 6.98
C ALA A 92 15.18 -1.87 6.36
N SER A 93 16.48 -2.17 6.53
CA SER A 93 17.56 -1.49 5.80
C SER A 93 17.54 -1.81 4.31
N LYS A 94 16.93 -2.91 3.88
CA LYS A 94 16.71 -3.22 2.45
C LYS A 94 15.72 -2.28 1.75
N LEU A 95 15.01 -1.45 2.51
CA LEU A 95 14.15 -0.39 1.96
C LEU A 95 14.93 0.90 1.64
N ASP A 96 16.17 1.03 2.14
CA ASP A 96 17.08 2.13 1.81
C ASP A 96 17.74 1.93 0.43
N GLU A 97 17.68 0.72 -0.14
CA GLU A 97 18.16 0.46 -1.48
C GLU A 97 17.16 1.00 -2.51
N ASP A 98 17.61 1.93 -3.36
CA ASP A 98 16.81 2.46 -4.47
C ASP A 98 16.29 1.30 -5.33
N LYS A 99 14.99 1.03 -5.24
CA LYS A 99 14.36 0.04 -6.10
C LYS A 99 13.91 0.70 -7.38
N TYR A 100 14.38 0.20 -8.51
CA TYR A 100 13.95 0.69 -9.80
C TYR A 100 12.80 -0.15 -10.38
N ILE A 101 11.82 0.53 -10.97
CA ILE A 101 10.74 -0.09 -11.76
C ILE A 101 10.72 0.51 -13.15
N GLN A 102 10.41 -0.32 -14.14
CA GLN A 102 10.24 0.13 -15.52
C GLN A 102 8.75 0.23 -15.83
N LEU A 103 8.28 1.40 -16.24
CA LEU A 103 6.89 1.65 -16.61
C LEU A 103 6.86 2.37 -17.95
N LYS A 104 6.06 1.92 -18.91
CA LYS A 104 5.92 2.58 -20.21
C LYS A 104 5.05 3.84 -20.15
N TYR A 105 4.14 3.91 -19.19
CA TYR A 105 3.27 5.06 -18.89
C TYR A 105 3.62 5.73 -17.55
N ASP A 106 3.36 7.04 -17.44
CA ASP A 106 3.53 7.81 -16.20
C ASP A 106 2.37 7.59 -15.23
N ILE A 107 2.28 6.38 -14.71
CA ILE A 107 1.31 6.03 -13.67
C ILE A 107 1.53 6.84 -12.39
N PRO A 108 2.76 7.10 -11.91
CA PRO A 108 2.98 7.96 -10.74
C PRO A 108 2.40 9.36 -10.94
N GLY A 109 2.77 10.05 -12.03
CA GLY A 109 2.28 11.40 -12.33
C GLY A 109 0.76 11.44 -12.52
N TRP A 110 0.19 10.43 -13.18
CA TRP A 110 -1.27 10.29 -13.29
C TRP A 110 -1.97 10.09 -11.94
N ALA A 111 -1.42 9.24 -11.07
CA ALA A 111 -2.00 8.95 -9.76
C ALA A 111 -1.98 10.16 -8.82
N ASP A 112 -0.98 11.04 -8.96
CA ASP A 112 -0.84 12.27 -8.19
C ASP A 112 -1.65 13.43 -8.76
N ASN A 113 -2.06 13.39 -10.04
CA ASN A 113 -2.91 14.41 -10.62
C ASN A 113 -4.36 14.31 -10.10
N ARG A 114 -4.81 15.38 -9.42
CA ARG A 114 -6.18 15.51 -8.88
C ARG A 114 -7.28 15.56 -9.93
N GLU A 115 -7.00 16.09 -11.11
CA GLU A 115 -7.96 16.20 -12.21
C GLU A 115 -8.08 14.90 -13.01
N ARG A 116 -7.16 13.94 -12.78
CA ARG A 116 -7.14 12.59 -13.38
C ARG A 116 -7.44 12.62 -14.89
N SER A 117 -6.80 13.54 -15.60
CA SER A 117 -6.85 13.56 -17.06
C SER A 117 -6.43 12.20 -17.62
N ASN A 118 -6.93 11.87 -18.82
CA ASN A 118 -6.73 10.55 -19.45
C ASN A 118 -5.24 10.16 -19.42
N LEU A 119 -4.89 9.01 -18.84
CA LEU A 119 -3.52 8.48 -18.74
C LEU A 119 -2.79 8.50 -20.10
N ILE A 120 -3.53 8.29 -21.19
CA ILE A 120 -3.00 8.30 -22.56
C ILE A 120 -2.46 9.69 -22.96
N ALA A 121 -3.00 10.76 -22.37
CA ALA A 121 -2.52 12.13 -22.61
C ALA A 121 -1.14 12.41 -22.00
N TYR A 122 -0.62 11.53 -21.15
CA TYR A 122 0.70 11.65 -20.53
C TYR A 122 1.84 11.07 -21.39
N ASN A 123 1.56 10.68 -22.64
CA ASN A 123 2.49 10.07 -23.61
C ASN A 123 3.13 8.74 -23.13
N ARG A 124 3.46 7.91 -24.11
CA ARG A 124 4.21 6.65 -23.97
C ARG A 124 5.70 6.97 -24.03
N ASN A 125 6.53 6.32 -23.21
CA ASN A 125 8.00 6.49 -23.03
C ASN A 125 8.39 7.05 -21.66
N HIS A 126 7.74 6.54 -20.61
CA HIS A 126 8.27 6.75 -19.29
C HIS A 126 9.38 5.73 -19.03
N GLY A 127 10.45 6.23 -18.41
CA GLY A 127 11.70 5.51 -18.31
C GLY A 127 11.71 4.60 -17.10
N GLN A 128 12.90 4.52 -16.51
CA GLN A 128 13.09 3.91 -15.22
C GLN A 128 12.60 4.88 -14.13
N PHE A 129 11.88 4.37 -13.14
CA PHE A 129 11.48 5.12 -11.95
C PHE A 129 12.18 4.54 -10.73
N SER A 130 12.60 5.40 -9.80
CA SER A 130 13.05 4.97 -8.48
C SER A 130 11.90 5.00 -7.49
N VAL A 131 11.76 3.91 -6.74
CA VAL A 131 10.89 3.79 -5.57
C VAL A 131 11.77 3.98 -4.35
N HIS A 132 11.49 5.02 -3.57
CA HIS A 132 12.28 5.38 -2.40
C HIS A 132 11.38 5.73 -1.22
N TYR A 133 11.96 5.66 -0.03
CA TYR A 133 11.30 5.99 1.23
C TYR A 133 12.06 7.13 1.89
N SER A 134 11.34 8.06 2.49
CA SER A 134 11.93 9.10 3.35
C SER A 134 12.38 8.50 4.69
N ASP A 135 13.32 9.17 5.35
CA ASP A 135 13.84 8.76 6.66
C ASP A 135 12.73 8.51 7.70
N ASP A 136 11.69 9.34 7.68
CA ASP A 136 10.55 9.19 8.59
C ASP A 136 9.71 7.95 8.27
N GLN A 137 9.49 7.64 6.98
CA GLN A 137 8.82 6.41 6.55
C GLN A 137 9.62 5.18 6.99
N ILE A 138 10.93 5.18 6.76
CA ILE A 138 11.84 4.09 7.17
C ILE A 138 11.83 3.92 8.70
N ARG A 139 11.89 5.01 9.46
CA ARG A 139 11.81 4.98 10.94
C ARG A 139 10.49 4.39 11.42
N ASN A 140 9.37 4.76 10.79
CA ASN A 140 8.05 4.23 11.13
C ASN A 140 7.97 2.72 10.84
N ILE A 141 8.45 2.28 9.67
CA ILE A 141 8.47 0.87 9.29
C ILE A 141 9.35 0.08 10.27
N LYS A 142 10.57 0.54 10.58
CA LYS A 142 11.48 -0.07 11.58
C LYS A 142 10.79 -0.21 12.95
N THR A 143 10.12 0.85 13.39
CA THR A 143 9.37 0.86 14.66
C THR A 143 8.24 -0.18 14.66
N ILE A 144 7.50 -0.34 13.56
CA ILE A 144 6.45 -1.35 13.49
C ILE A 144 7.05 -2.76 13.44
N SER A 145 8.12 -2.95 12.69
CA SER A 145 8.81 -4.24 12.55
C SER A 145 9.32 -4.79 13.89
N SER A 146 9.60 -3.95 14.88
CA SER A 146 10.01 -4.42 16.22
C SER A 146 8.88 -5.02 17.05
N TYR A 147 7.61 -4.80 16.70
CA TYR A 147 6.47 -5.38 17.41
C TYR A 147 6.19 -6.83 16.97
N SER A 148 5.48 -7.58 17.82
CA SER A 148 4.98 -8.90 17.47
C SER A 148 4.00 -8.85 16.29
N ALA A 149 3.83 -9.96 15.57
CA ALA A 149 2.93 -10.01 14.41
C ALA A 149 1.48 -9.61 14.75
N SER A 150 1.00 -9.93 15.95
CA SER A 150 -0.33 -9.52 16.43
C SER A 150 -0.42 -8.01 16.64
N GLU A 151 0.60 -7.39 17.21
CA GLU A 151 0.63 -5.96 17.49
C GLU A 151 0.85 -5.10 16.24
N ARG A 152 1.67 -5.59 15.28
CA ARG A 152 1.91 -4.92 13.99
C ARG A 152 0.60 -4.53 13.30
N SER A 153 -0.36 -5.45 13.28
CA SER A 153 -1.66 -5.25 12.62
C SER A 153 -2.44 -4.06 13.19
N VAL A 154 -2.37 -3.85 14.51
CA VAL A 154 -3.05 -2.75 15.22
C VAL A 154 -2.27 -1.44 15.04
N LYS A 155 -0.94 -1.49 15.09
CA LYS A 155 -0.07 -0.31 14.94
C LYS A 155 -0.13 0.27 13.53
N ILE A 156 -0.16 -0.59 12.51
CA ILE A 156 -0.27 -0.18 11.11
C ILE A 156 -1.57 0.59 10.89
N GLU A 157 -2.70 0.14 11.40
CA GLU A 157 -3.95 0.89 11.20
C GLU A 157 -3.97 2.23 11.95
N TYR A 158 -3.45 2.29 13.18
CA TYR A 158 -3.38 3.54 13.92
C TYR A 158 -2.57 4.60 13.15
N LEU A 159 -1.54 4.17 12.42
CA LEU A 159 -0.68 5.03 11.60
C LEU A 159 -1.29 5.31 10.21
N LEU A 160 -2.06 4.38 9.63
CA LEU A 160 -2.79 4.58 8.38
C LEU A 160 -4.06 5.43 8.54
N LYS A 161 -4.60 5.60 9.74
CA LYS A 161 -5.81 6.40 10.09
C LYS A 161 -5.60 7.93 10.03
N GLY A 162 -4.89 8.41 9.01
CA GLY A 162 -4.79 9.83 8.72
C GLY A 162 -3.63 10.22 7.80
N LYS A 163 -2.63 9.35 7.65
CA LYS A 163 -1.42 9.64 6.87
C LYS A 163 -0.92 8.42 6.08
N SER A 164 -1.78 7.84 5.25
CA SER A 164 -1.40 6.69 4.40
C SER A 164 -0.17 6.97 3.51
N ARG A 165 0.10 8.24 3.17
CA ARG A 165 1.30 8.68 2.45
C ARG A 165 2.60 8.45 3.23
N ASP A 166 2.55 8.42 4.57
CA ASP A 166 3.71 8.24 5.44
C ASP A 166 4.17 6.76 5.54
N PHE A 167 3.63 5.90 4.68
CA PHE A 167 3.94 4.47 4.67
C PHE A 167 4.34 3.93 3.30
N TRP A 168 3.93 4.62 2.24
CA TRP A 168 4.13 4.14 0.89
C TRP A 168 5.33 4.80 0.22
N GLY A 169 6.11 3.99 -0.48
CA GLY A 169 7.23 4.49 -1.27
C GLY A 169 6.75 5.57 -2.24
N THR A 170 7.55 6.63 -2.33
CA THR A 170 7.38 7.66 -3.35
C THR A 170 8.05 7.18 -4.62
N VAL A 171 7.43 7.47 -5.76
CA VAL A 171 7.97 7.10 -7.07
C VAL A 171 8.32 8.37 -7.82
N SER A 172 9.56 8.47 -8.25
CA SER A 172 10.05 9.58 -9.07
C SER A 172 10.78 9.05 -10.30
N PRO A 173 10.83 9.82 -11.40
CA PRO A 173 11.72 9.50 -12.51
C PRO A 173 13.15 9.26 -12.00
N ALA A 174 13.81 8.21 -12.49
CA ALA A 174 15.21 7.96 -12.14
C ALA A 174 16.06 9.16 -12.60
N LYS A 175 16.98 9.61 -11.75
CA LYS A 175 17.94 10.64 -12.14
C LYS A 175 18.87 10.07 -13.22
N PRO A 176 19.17 10.84 -14.29
CA PRO A 176 20.10 10.41 -15.34
C PRO A 176 21.53 10.21 -14.81
#